data_AF-A0A0F9MZ12-F1
#
_entry.id   AF-A0A0F9MZ12-F1
#
_cell.length_a   1.000
_cell.length_b   1.000
_cell.length_c   1.000
_cell.angle_alpha   90.00
_cell.angle_beta   90.00
_cell.angle_gamma   90.00
#
_symmetry.space_group_name_H-M   'P 1'
#
loop_
_entity.id
_entity.type
_entity.pdbx_description
1 polymer ?
#
loop_
_entity_poly.entity_id
_entity_poly.type
_entity_poly.pdbx_seq_one_letter_code
_entity_poly.pdbx_strand_id
1 'polypeptide(L)' 'MNSEKLIIQIVKNTGLSRGKIIEMIEQKKASLRSKLSDALVLFLIAKELAVNLEIDKNRCLDDWVYIRVKKCILNS' A
#
# COMPACT_ATOMS: atom_id res chain seq x y z
N MET A 1 11.57 -2.29 1.28
CA MET A 1 10.96 -1.03 0.82
C MET A 1 10.96 -0.06 2.00
N ASN A 2 11.50 1.17 1.88
CA ASN A 2 11.50 2.12 3.00
C ASN A 2 10.14 2.82 3.06
N SER A 3 9.28 2.39 3.98
CA SER A 3 7.93 2.93 4.23
C SER A 3 7.93 4.47 4.36
N GLU A 4 9.00 5.02 4.91
CA GLU A 4 9.17 6.46 5.11
C GLU A 4 9.31 7.25 3.79
N LYS A 5 10.00 6.70 2.79
CA LYS A 5 10.11 7.33 1.46
C LYS A 5 8.75 7.39 0.77
N LEU A 6 7.94 6.34 0.91
CA LEU A 6 6.57 6.29 0.40
C LEU A 6 5.67 7.32 1.09
N ILE A 7 5.73 7.41 2.41
CA ILE A 7 4.98 8.42 3.16
C ILE A 7 5.34 9.83 2.67
N ILE A 8 6.63 10.13 2.52
CA ILE A 8 7.07 11.45 2.03
C ILE A 8 6.54 11.73 0.62
N GLN A 9 6.55 10.74 -0.28
CA GLN A 9 6.00 10.89 -1.63
C GLN A 9 4.49 11.11 -1.62
N ILE A 10 3.75 10.37 -0.79
CA ILE A 10 2.30 10.54 -0.64
C ILE A 10 2.00 11.94 -0.10
N VAL A 11 2.68 12.38 0.97
CA VAL A 11 2.54 13.75 1.51
C VAL A 11 2.81 14.78 0.42
N LYS A 12 3.89 14.63 -0.36
CA LYS A 12 4.27 15.59 -1.41
C LYS A 12 3.26 15.64 -2.56
N ASN A 13 2.69 14.51 -2.95
CA ASN A 13 1.74 14.45 -4.08
C ASN A 13 0.32 14.84 -3.68
N THR A 14 -0.08 14.57 -2.44
CA THR A 14 -1.48 14.70 -2.00
C THR A 14 -1.71 15.88 -1.06
N GLY A 15 -0.64 16.46 -0.50
CA GLY A 15 -0.73 17.48 0.54
C GLY A 15 -1.23 16.97 1.88
N LEU A 16 -1.49 15.67 2.02
CA LEU A 16 -1.99 15.07 3.26
C LEU A 16 -0.92 15.11 4.35
N SER A 17 -1.35 15.33 5.59
CA SER A 17 -0.47 15.23 6.75
C SER A 17 -0.10 13.76 7.01
N ARG A 18 1.07 13.53 7.62
CA ARG A 18 1.48 12.18 8.04
C ARG A 18 0.45 11.51 8.95
N GLY A 19 -0.16 12.27 9.86
CA GLY A 19 -1.21 11.77 10.75
C GLY A 19 -2.41 11.23 9.98
N LYS A 20 -2.83 11.93 8.91
CA LYS A 20 -3.94 11.49 8.06
C LYS A 20 -3.59 10.21 7.29
N ILE A 21 -2.35 10.08 6.82
CA ILE A 21 -1.88 8.85 6.16
C ILE A 21 -1.89 7.67 7.13
N ILE A 22 -1.45 7.86 8.37
CA ILE A 22 -1.48 6.82 9.41
C ILE A 22 -2.91 6.40 9.73
N GLU A 23 -3.83 7.36 9.88
CA GLU A 23 -5.25 7.08 10.08
C GLU A 23 -5.83 6.25 8.92
N MET A 24 -5.49 6.60 7.67
CA MET A 24 -5.90 5.83 6.50
C MET A 24 -5.33 4.41 6.52
N ILE A 25 -4.08 4.21 6.98
CA ILE A 25 -3.48 2.87 7.11
C ILE A 25 -4.31 2.01 8.07
N GLU A 26 -4.60 2.53 9.26
CA GLU A 26 -5.35 1.80 10.29
C GLU A 26 -6.78 1.50 9.84
N GLN A 27 -7.46 2.47 9.20
CA GLN A 27 -8.78 2.25 8.61
C GLN A 27 -8.76 1.16 7.52
N LYS A 28 -7.71 1.14 6.69
CA LYS A 28 -7.56 0.13 5.63
C LYS A 28 -7.31 -1.26 6.20
N LYS A 29 -6.43 -1.38 7.21
CA LYS A 29 -6.15 -2.64 7.90
C LYS A 29 -7.42 -3.20 8.54
N ALA A 30 -8.19 -2.34 9.20
CA ALA A 30 -9.46 -2.70 9.81
C ALA A 30 -10.48 -3.16 8.76
N SER A 31 -10.61 -2.42 7.65
CA SER A 31 -11.51 -2.74 6.53
C SER A 31 -11.16 -4.08 5.86
N LEU A 32 -9.88 -4.37 5.67
CA LEU A 32 -9.42 -5.59 5.01
C LEU A 32 -9.42 -6.82 5.95
N ARG A 33 -9.74 -6.66 7.24
CA ARG A 33 -9.70 -7.71 8.28
C ARG A 33 -8.45 -8.60 8.18
N SER A 34 -7.34 -7.99 7.78
CA SER A 34 -6.14 -8.69 7.33
C SER A 34 -4.92 -8.13 8.02
N LYS A 35 -3.99 -9.02 8.41
CA LYS A 35 -2.65 -8.66 8.88
C LYS A 35 -1.76 -8.25 7.70
N LEU A 36 -2.21 -7.29 6.90
CA LEU A 36 -1.37 -6.71 5.85
C LEU A 36 -0.25 -5.88 6.49
N SER A 37 0.94 -5.97 5.92
CA SER A 37 2.05 -5.13 6.33
C SER A 37 1.78 -3.67 5.97
N ASP A 38 2.27 -2.75 6.80
CA ASP A 38 2.10 -1.30 6.62
C ASP A 38 2.59 -0.82 5.25
N ALA A 39 3.63 -1.45 4.71
CA ALA A 39 4.17 -1.15 3.38
C ALA A 39 3.18 -1.47 2.25
N LEU A 40 2.44 -2.58 2.35
CA LEU A 40 1.40 -2.96 1.38
C LEU A 40 0.18 -2.03 1.48
N VAL A 41 -0.19 -1.66 2.70
CA VAL A 41 -1.31 -0.74 2.94
C VAL A 41 -0.98 0.67 2.41
N LEU A 42 0.23 1.16 2.68
CA LEU A 42 0.73 2.41 2.13
C LEU A 42 0.70 2.42 0.60
N PHE A 43 1.06 1.31 -0.03
CA PHE A 43 1.00 1.18 -1.48
C PHE A 43 -0.43 1.25 -2.03
N LEU A 44 -1.38 0.56 -1.38
CA LEU A 44 -2.79 0.64 -1.74
C LEU A 44 -3.33 2.07 -1.61
N ILE A 45 -3.00 2.76 -0.51
CA ILE A 45 -3.38 4.15 -0.29
C ILE A 45 -2.78 5.06 -1.36
N ALA A 46 -1.50 4.90 -1.68
CA ALA A 46 -0.85 5.66 -2.74
C ALA A 46 -1.53 5.45 -4.11
N LYS A 47 -1.93 4.22 -4.43
CA LYS A 47 -2.69 3.90 -5.64
C LYS A 47 -4.07 4.56 -5.67
N GLU A 48 -4.82 4.51 -4.58
CA GLU A 48 -6.13 5.16 -4.48
C GLU A 48 -6.05 6.69 -4.58
N LEU A 49 -5.00 7.27 -4.03
CA LEU A 49 -4.72 8.70 -4.10
C LEU A 49 -4.08 9.11 -5.44
N ALA A 50 -4.00 8.20 -6.42
CA ALA A 50 -3.36 8.41 -7.72
C ALA A 50 -1.93 8.98 -7.63
N VAL A 51 -1.22 8.66 -6.55
CA VAL A 51 0.16 9.09 -6.36
C VAL A 51 1.02 8.40 -7.41
N ASN A 52 1.70 9.20 -8.23
CA ASN A 52 2.60 8.67 -9.24
C ASN A 52 3.88 8.14 -8.57
N LEU A 53 3.81 6.87 -8.16
CA LEU A 53 4.96 6.11 -7.68
C LEU A 53 5.80 5.69 -8.89
N GLU A 54 6.53 6.63 -9.50
CA GLU A 54 7.43 6.38 -10.64
C GLU A 54 8.54 5.36 -10.33
N ILE A 55 8.70 4.96 -9.07
CA ILE A 55 9.87 4.22 -8.59
C ILE A 55 9.74 2.69 -8.61
N ASP A 56 8.56 2.08 -8.66
CA ASP A 56 8.48 0.61 -8.52
C ASP A 56 7.26 -0.01 -9.23
N LYS A 57 7.08 0.32 -10.52
CA LYS A 57 6.04 -0.35 -11.34
C LYS A 57 6.25 -1.88 -11.40
N ASN A 58 7.49 -2.36 -11.33
CA ASN A 58 7.78 -3.79 -11.51
C ASN A 58 7.77 -4.60 -10.19
N ARG A 59 8.42 -4.16 -9.09
CA ARG A 59 8.54 -5.03 -7.90
C ARG A 59 7.29 -5.19 -7.05
N CYS A 60 6.45 -4.15 -6.92
CA CYS A 60 5.25 -4.25 -6.08
C CYS A 60 4.10 -5.02 -6.76
N LEU A 61 4.08 -5.10 -8.10
CA LEU A 61 3.11 -5.93 -8.81
C LEU A 61 3.39 -7.42 -8.57
N ASP A 62 4.66 -7.82 -8.55
CA ASP A 62 5.06 -9.20 -8.27
C ASP A 62 4.58 -9.68 -6.88
N ASP A 63 4.75 -8.87 -5.83
CA ASP A 63 4.26 -9.23 -4.49
C ASP A 63 2.72 -9.29 -4.40
N TRP A 64 2.01 -8.39 -5.09
CA TRP A 64 0.54 -8.37 -5.08
C TRP A 64 -0.06 -9.53 -5.89
N VAL A 65 0.55 -9.85 -7.05
CA VAL A 65 0.21 -11.04 -7.85
C VAL A 65 0.52 -12.30 -7.07
N TYR A 66 1.68 -12.39 -6.40
CA TYR A 66 2.05 -13.54 -5.58
C TYR A 66 1.02 -13.79 -4.46
N ILE A 67 0.58 -12.75 -3.74
CA ILE A 67 -0.45 -12.88 -2.70
C ILE A 67 -1.80 -13.34 -3.28
N ARG A 68 -2.20 -12.81 -4.45
CA ARG A 68 -3.48 -13.16 -5.08
C ARG A 68 -3.46 -14.59 -5.64
N VAL A 69 -2.37 -14.99 -6.29
CA VAL A 69 -2.17 -16.33 -6.86
C VAL A 69 -2.06 -17.39 -5.77
N LYS A 70 -1.29 -17.14 -4.70
CA LYS A 70 -1.15 -18.08 -3.59
C LYS A 70 -2.48 -18.33 -2.87
N LYS A 71 -3.34 -17.31 -2.77
CA LYS A 71 -4.69 -17.43 -2.18
C LYS A 71 -5.66 -18.22 -3.08
N CYS A 72 -5.44 -18.24 -4.39
CA CYS A 72 -6.21 -19.09 -5.32
C CYS A 72 -5.74 -20.55 -5.28
N ILE A 73 -4.43 -20.81 -5.21
CA ILE A 73 -3.88 -22.18 -5.23
C ILE A 73 -4.16 -22.96 -3.93
N LEU A 74 -4.20 -22.27 -2.77
CA LEU A 74 -4.49 -22.91 -1.47
C LEU A 74 -5.99 -23.14 -1.20
N ASN A 75 -6.88 -22.74 -2.11
CA ASN A 75 -8.34 -22.97 -2.02
C ASN A 75 -8.88 -23.78 -3.22
N SER A 76 -8.03 -24.51 -3.94
CA SER A 76 -8.45 -25.52 -4.95
C SER A 76 -8.11 -26.93 -4.47
#